data_AF-X1TPH9-F1
#
_entry.id   AF-X1TPH9-F1
#
_cell.length_a   1.000
_cell.length_b   1.000
_cell.length_c   1.000
_cell.angle_alpha   90.00
_cell.angle_beta   90.00
_cell.angle_gamma   90.00
#
_symmetry.space_group_name_H-M   'P 1'
#
loop_
_entity.id
_entity.type
_entity.pdbx_description
1 polymer ?
#
loop_
_entity_poly.entity_id
_entity_poly.type
_entity_poly.pdbx_seq_one_letter_code
_entity_poly.pdbx_strand_id
1 'polypeptide(L)'
;MKKIISIALLVMMTVLVISVVSFAEDITLRVSWWGSTDRNNKTLEVIELFEEKYPNIKIQPEFLGWTDYWGKMSVQAVAKNLPDVFQQSYAYLSLYAGKGLLLNLDPYVENNRLDLTSTVEMEISGGRFNDKLYGVNLGTACDTYVYDPELFKKAGVEEPTPDWTWEDYIEKATKIHNALEIYADDSFPRIGAGPEGFAFYLVQHGKTFYDKSGKKLG
;
A
#
# COMPACT_ATOMS: atom_id res chain seq x y z
N MET A 1 -34.05 51.35 31.16
CA MET A 1 -32.77 50.69 31.52
C MET A 1 -32.79 49.18 31.29
N LYS A 2 -33.74 48.40 31.85
CA LYS A 2 -33.77 46.92 31.67
C LYS A 2 -33.84 46.44 30.20
N LYS A 3 -34.59 47.11 29.32
CA LYS A 3 -34.67 46.75 27.88
C LYS A 3 -33.39 47.03 27.07
N ILE A 4 -32.58 48.02 27.50
CA ILE A 4 -31.34 48.39 26.80
C ILE A 4 -30.21 47.41 27.16
N ILE A 5 -30.21 46.93 28.41
CA ILE A 5 -29.24 45.93 28.90
C ILE A 5 -29.46 44.57 28.22
N SER A 6 -30.71 44.14 27.98
CA SER A 6 -31.01 42.88 27.29
C SER A 6 -30.63 42.87 25.81
N ILE A 7 -30.71 44.00 25.11
CA ILE A 7 -30.30 44.10 23.69
C ILE A 7 -28.78 44.10 23.57
N ALA A 8 -28.08 44.79 24.48
CA ALA A 8 -26.61 44.79 24.51
C ALA A 8 -26.04 43.39 24.78
N LEU A 9 -26.65 42.62 25.69
CA LEU A 9 -26.27 41.22 25.97
C LEU A 9 -26.53 40.29 24.78
N LEU A 10 -27.63 40.47 24.04
CA LEU A 10 -27.94 39.64 22.87
C LEU A 10 -27.00 39.90 21.68
N VAL A 11 -26.62 41.18 21.46
CA VAL A 11 -25.65 41.59 20.44
C VAL A 11 -24.23 41.12 20.79
N MET A 12 -23.84 41.20 22.06
CA MET A 12 -22.54 40.71 22.51
C MET A 12 -22.44 39.17 22.42
N MET A 13 -23.54 38.46 22.67
CA MET A 13 -23.61 37.00 22.54
C MET A 13 -23.63 36.54 21.06
N THR A 14 -24.15 37.34 20.13
CA THR A 14 -24.05 37.06 18.68
C THR A 14 -22.66 37.38 18.11
N VAL A 15 -21.99 38.42 18.61
CA VAL A 15 -20.60 38.75 18.23
C VAL A 15 -19.59 37.73 18.80
N LEU A 16 -19.88 37.11 19.96
CA LEU A 16 -19.04 36.05 20.51
C LEU A 16 -19.12 34.72 19.74
N VAL A 17 -20.24 34.43 19.07
CA VAL A 17 -20.38 33.20 18.26
C VAL A 17 -19.65 33.31 16.92
N ILE A 18 -19.45 34.53 16.40
CA ILE A 18 -18.74 34.76 15.13
C ILE A 18 -17.21 34.69 15.28
N SER A 19 -16.68 34.79 16.50
CA SER A 19 -15.24 34.93 16.75
C SER A 19 -14.47 33.62 17.00
N VAL A 20 -15.10 32.45 16.84
CA VAL A 20 -14.41 31.14 16.98
C VAL A 20 -14.60 30.21 15.76
N VAL A 21 -15.11 30.72 14.64
CA VAL A 21 -14.91 30.02 13.36
C VAL A 21 -13.48 30.33 12.93
N SER A 22 -12.52 29.60 13.47
CA SER A 22 -11.21 29.45 12.84
C SER A 22 -11.49 28.91 11.44
N PHE A 23 -11.51 29.79 10.43
CA PHE A 23 -11.48 29.36 9.04
C PHE A 23 -10.15 28.63 8.86
N ALA A 24 -10.19 27.31 8.95
CA ALA A 24 -9.08 26.48 8.56
C ALA A 24 -8.77 26.84 7.10
N GLU A 25 -7.50 27.15 6.82
CA GLU A 25 -7.05 27.48 5.47
C GLU A 25 -7.44 26.34 4.52
N ASP A 26 -7.90 26.70 3.32
CA ASP A 26 -8.20 25.73 2.27
C ASP A 26 -6.88 25.12 1.79
N ILE A 27 -6.72 23.82 1.99
CA ILE A 27 -5.50 23.07 1.66
C ILE A 27 -5.82 22.13 0.50
N THR A 28 -4.96 22.07 -0.51
CA THR A 28 -5.01 21.04 -1.55
C THR A 28 -3.82 20.09 -1.39
N LEU A 29 -4.09 18.79 -1.29
CA LEU A 29 -3.08 17.73 -1.21
C LEU A 29 -3.11 16.87 -2.47
N ARG A 30 -1.95 16.64 -3.06
CA ARG A 30 -1.78 15.69 -4.17
C ARG A 30 -1.58 14.29 -3.61
N VAL A 31 -2.46 13.37 -4.00
CA VAL A 31 -2.42 11.97 -3.54
C VAL A 31 -2.25 11.06 -4.74
N SER A 32 -1.16 10.28 -4.75
CA SER A 32 -0.79 9.45 -5.89
C SER A 32 -0.71 7.95 -5.55
N TRP A 33 -1.18 7.08 -6.44
CA TRP A 33 -1.15 5.63 -6.21
C TRP A 33 -1.10 4.83 -7.53
N TRP A 34 -0.81 3.53 -7.44
CA TRP A 34 -0.93 2.62 -8.58
C TRP A 34 -2.01 1.57 -8.34
N GLY A 35 -2.63 1.10 -9.41
CA GLY A 35 -3.54 -0.03 -9.30
C GLY A 35 -4.45 -0.27 -10.49
N SER A 36 -5.37 -1.22 -10.28
CA SER A 36 -6.47 -1.52 -11.18
C SER A 36 -7.57 -0.45 -11.09
N THR A 37 -8.48 -0.45 -12.06
CA THR A 37 -9.69 0.38 -12.02
C THR A 37 -10.51 0.16 -10.75
N ASP A 38 -10.64 -1.10 -10.29
CA ASP A 38 -11.34 -1.42 -9.03
C ASP A 38 -10.70 -0.72 -7.83
N ARG A 39 -9.36 -0.74 -7.72
CA ARG A 39 -8.66 0.01 -6.67
C ARG A 39 -8.92 1.51 -6.80
N ASN A 40 -8.83 2.06 -8.00
CA ASN A 40 -9.01 3.50 -8.21
C ASN A 40 -10.39 3.97 -7.75
N ASN A 41 -11.44 3.22 -8.09
CA ASN A 41 -12.81 3.55 -7.66
C ASN A 41 -12.93 3.55 -6.13
N LYS A 42 -12.43 2.49 -5.46
CA LYS A 42 -12.45 2.40 -3.99
C LYS A 42 -11.65 3.51 -3.32
N THR A 43 -10.48 3.87 -3.86
CA THR A 43 -9.67 4.97 -3.30
C THR A 43 -10.37 6.31 -3.47
N LEU A 44 -11.07 6.53 -4.59
CA LEU A 44 -11.86 7.75 -4.80
C LEU A 44 -13.03 7.86 -3.81
N GLU A 45 -13.73 6.77 -3.52
CA GLU A 45 -14.77 6.75 -2.46
C GLU A 45 -14.19 7.08 -1.07
N VAL A 46 -12.99 6.57 -0.75
CA VAL A 46 -12.29 6.94 0.50
C VAL A 46 -11.91 8.42 0.53
N ILE A 47 -11.49 8.98 -0.60
CA ILE A 47 -11.19 10.41 -0.74
C ILE A 47 -12.46 11.24 -0.49
N GLU A 48 -13.60 10.86 -1.07
CA GLU A 48 -14.88 11.55 -0.84
C GLU A 48 -15.23 11.56 0.66
N LEU A 49 -15.16 10.41 1.33
CA LEU A 49 -15.38 10.32 2.79
C LEU A 49 -14.40 11.18 3.60
N PHE A 50 -13.15 11.27 3.15
CA PHE A 50 -12.14 12.12 3.78
C PHE A 50 -12.48 13.61 3.61
N GLU A 51 -12.85 14.05 2.40
CA GLU A 51 -13.22 15.45 2.13
C GLU A 51 -14.53 15.84 2.82
N GLU A 52 -15.49 14.93 2.98
CA GLU A 52 -16.70 15.16 3.77
C GLU A 52 -16.37 15.42 5.25
N LYS A 53 -15.41 14.67 5.79
CA LYS A 53 -14.96 14.81 7.18
C LYS A 53 -14.09 16.05 7.39
N TYR A 54 -13.30 16.43 6.40
CA TYR A 54 -12.37 17.56 6.43
C TYR A 54 -12.63 18.52 5.27
N PRO A 55 -13.69 19.35 5.34
CA PRO A 55 -14.17 20.14 4.20
C PRO A 55 -13.17 21.21 3.72
N ASN A 56 -12.21 21.60 4.56
CA ASN A 56 -11.14 22.54 4.22
C ASN A 56 -9.95 21.86 3.52
N ILE A 57 -9.97 20.54 3.31
CA ILE A 57 -8.91 19.80 2.61
C ILE A 57 -9.49 19.21 1.33
N LYS A 58 -8.84 19.51 0.22
CA LYS A 58 -9.12 18.95 -1.10
C LYS A 58 -8.02 18.01 -1.54
N ILE A 59 -8.40 16.86 -2.09
CA ILE A 59 -7.49 15.87 -2.62
C ILE A 59 -7.46 15.98 -4.14
N GLN A 60 -6.26 16.10 -4.69
CA GLN A 60 -5.99 15.99 -6.12
C GLN A 60 -5.45 14.58 -6.41
N PRO A 61 -6.27 13.65 -6.92
CA PRO A 61 -5.85 12.28 -7.17
C PRO A 61 -4.97 12.15 -8.42
N GLU A 62 -3.93 11.32 -8.33
CA GLU A 62 -3.05 10.95 -9.45
C GLU A 62 -2.87 9.42 -9.47
N PHE A 63 -3.46 8.70 -10.43
CA PHE A 63 -3.32 7.23 -10.48
C PHE A 63 -2.96 6.69 -11.85
N LEU A 64 -2.13 5.65 -11.86
CA LEU A 64 -1.59 5.00 -13.06
C LEU A 64 -1.46 3.49 -12.85
N GLY A 65 -1.23 2.76 -13.94
CA GLY A 65 -0.75 1.38 -13.86
C GLY A 65 0.66 1.33 -13.26
N TRP A 66 1.07 0.15 -12.73
CA TRP A 66 2.35 -0.04 -12.04
C TRP A 66 3.56 0.55 -12.77
N THR A 67 3.75 0.19 -14.04
CA THR A 67 4.92 0.60 -14.83
C THR A 67 4.97 2.11 -15.01
N ASP A 68 3.85 2.72 -15.43
CA ASP A 68 3.77 4.15 -15.70
C ASP A 68 3.87 4.97 -14.41
N TYR A 69 3.33 4.45 -13.30
CA TYR A 69 3.44 5.05 -11.98
C TYR A 69 4.91 5.26 -11.60
N TRP A 70 5.73 4.21 -11.63
CA TRP A 70 7.13 4.31 -11.24
C TRP A 70 7.96 5.18 -12.19
N GLY A 71 7.64 5.15 -13.49
CA GLY A 71 8.21 6.09 -14.46
C GLY A 71 7.94 7.55 -14.08
N LYS A 72 6.67 7.88 -13.79
CA LYS A 72 6.25 9.23 -13.39
C LYS A 72 6.86 9.66 -12.04
N MET A 73 6.85 8.78 -11.04
CA MET A 73 7.42 9.06 -9.71
C MET A 73 8.92 9.35 -9.79
N SER A 74 9.67 8.62 -10.63
CA SER A 74 11.08 8.87 -10.87
C SER A 74 11.33 10.27 -11.44
N VAL A 75 10.53 10.69 -12.44
CA VAL A 75 10.62 12.03 -13.04
C VAL A 75 10.28 13.12 -12.00
N GLN A 76 9.19 12.94 -11.25
CA GLN A 76 8.77 13.88 -10.20
C GLN A 76 9.80 13.98 -9.08
N ALA A 77 10.45 12.88 -8.69
CA ALA A 77 11.53 12.88 -7.70
C ALA A 77 12.73 13.73 -8.16
N VAL A 78 13.16 13.57 -9.42
CA VAL A 78 14.25 14.38 -9.99
C VAL A 78 13.86 15.85 -10.09
N ALA A 79 12.61 16.14 -10.47
CA ALA A 79 12.06 17.49 -10.53
C ALA A 79 11.75 18.11 -9.17
N LYS A 80 11.93 17.37 -8.05
CA LYS A 80 11.55 17.77 -6.69
C LYS A 80 10.08 18.19 -6.58
N ASN A 81 9.21 17.49 -7.29
CA ASN A 81 7.77 17.75 -7.37
C ASN A 81 6.94 16.47 -7.11
N LEU A 82 7.39 15.68 -6.14
CA LEU A 82 6.64 14.51 -5.68
C LEU A 82 5.27 14.94 -5.11
N PRO A 83 4.24 14.08 -5.17
CA PRO A 83 2.98 14.29 -4.49
C PRO A 83 3.17 14.39 -2.97
N ASP A 84 2.20 14.99 -2.28
CA ASP A 84 2.26 15.15 -0.82
C ASP A 84 2.10 13.81 -0.09
N VAL A 85 1.22 12.95 -0.63
CA VAL A 85 1.04 11.57 -0.20
C VAL A 85 1.12 10.68 -1.43
N PHE A 86 1.96 9.65 -1.39
CA PHE A 86 2.06 8.74 -2.52
C PHE A 86 2.35 7.31 -2.09
N GLN A 87 1.73 6.37 -2.79
CA GLN A 87 1.88 4.95 -2.52
C GLN A 87 3.36 4.54 -2.73
N GLN A 88 3.88 3.72 -1.82
CA GLN A 88 5.21 3.13 -1.93
C GLN A 88 5.15 1.61 -1.94
N SER A 89 6.19 1.01 -2.53
CA SER A 89 6.41 -0.44 -2.54
C SER A 89 7.68 -0.75 -1.75
N TYR A 90 7.71 -1.92 -1.12
CA TYR A 90 8.91 -2.45 -0.45
C TYR A 90 10.14 -2.45 -1.37
N ALA A 91 9.95 -2.62 -2.69
CA ALA A 91 11.03 -2.60 -3.67
C ALA A 91 11.70 -1.22 -3.85
N TYR A 92 10.99 -0.13 -3.54
CA TYR A 92 11.47 1.24 -3.78
C TYR A 92 11.63 2.09 -2.51
N LEU A 93 11.05 1.67 -1.38
CA LEU A 93 11.07 2.43 -0.13
C LEU A 93 12.49 2.79 0.31
N SER A 94 13.40 1.81 0.34
CA SER A 94 14.79 2.01 0.77
C SER A 94 15.55 2.98 -0.14
N LEU A 95 15.29 2.94 -1.45
CA LEU A 95 15.88 3.87 -2.43
C LEU A 95 15.42 5.31 -2.17
N TYR A 96 14.11 5.52 -1.97
CA TYR A 96 13.55 6.86 -1.76
C TYR A 96 13.92 7.42 -0.38
N ALA A 97 13.85 6.59 0.67
CA ALA A 97 14.30 6.96 2.02
C ALA A 97 15.80 7.29 2.04
N GLY A 98 16.64 6.46 1.41
CA GLY A 98 18.10 6.68 1.31
C GLY A 98 18.49 7.95 0.54
N LYS A 99 17.62 8.44 -0.34
CA LYS A 99 17.77 9.73 -1.03
C LYS A 99 17.16 10.92 -0.28
N GLY A 100 16.58 10.70 0.90
CA GLY A 100 15.92 11.75 1.69
C GLY A 100 14.64 12.27 1.05
N LEU A 101 13.96 11.46 0.22
CA LEU A 101 12.72 11.83 -0.48
C LEU A 101 11.47 11.50 0.33
N LEU A 102 11.60 10.80 1.46
CA LEU A 102 10.51 10.42 2.34
C LEU A 102 10.66 11.10 3.70
N LEU A 103 9.52 11.51 4.26
CA LEU A 103 9.43 12.10 5.58
C LEU A 103 9.65 11.03 6.66
N ASN A 104 10.48 11.32 7.67
CA ASN A 104 10.55 10.48 8.86
C ASN A 104 9.23 10.59 9.64
N LEU A 105 8.53 9.47 9.81
CA LEU A 105 7.23 9.38 10.45
C LEU A 105 7.32 9.16 11.97
N ASP A 106 8.48 8.77 12.51
CA ASP A 106 8.65 8.53 13.95
C ASP A 106 8.13 9.69 14.83
N PRO A 107 8.42 10.98 14.52
CA PRO A 107 7.92 12.10 15.33
C PRO A 107 6.39 12.21 15.37
N TYR A 108 5.69 11.71 14.35
CA TYR A 108 4.23 11.71 14.27
C TYR A 108 3.62 10.54 15.05
N VAL A 109 4.36 9.44 15.17
CA VAL A 109 4.01 8.34 16.08
C VAL A 109 4.20 8.78 17.52
N GLU A 110 5.36 9.35 17.85
CA GLU A 110 5.71 9.81 19.21
C GLU A 110 4.75 10.85 19.78
N ASN A 111 4.18 11.71 18.92
CA ASN A 111 3.21 12.74 19.33
C ASN A 111 1.74 12.35 19.12
N ASN A 112 1.46 11.07 18.85
CA ASN A 112 0.12 10.51 18.63
C ASN A 112 -0.68 11.12 17.47
N ARG A 113 -0.02 11.79 16.50
CA ARG A 113 -0.67 12.19 15.24
C ARG A 113 -0.85 11.03 14.28
N LEU A 114 -0.02 10.00 14.40
CA LEU A 114 -0.11 8.73 13.70
C LEU A 114 -0.21 7.60 14.73
N ASP A 115 -1.43 7.11 14.95
CA ASP A 115 -1.68 6.00 15.88
C ASP A 115 -1.43 4.65 15.19
N LEU A 116 -0.41 3.94 15.65
CA LEU A 116 -0.07 2.58 15.21
C LEU A 116 -0.17 1.57 16.36
N THR A 117 -0.76 1.94 17.49
CA THR A 117 -0.79 1.10 18.70
C THR A 117 -1.61 -0.18 18.52
N SER A 118 -2.54 -0.18 17.57
CA SER A 118 -3.36 -1.33 17.18
C SER A 118 -2.76 -2.14 16.01
N THR A 119 -1.57 -1.77 15.52
CA THR A 119 -0.90 -2.40 14.39
C THR A 119 0.23 -3.31 14.88
N VAL A 120 0.27 -4.56 14.39
CA VAL A 120 1.33 -5.51 14.75
C VAL A 120 2.67 -5.14 14.09
N GLU A 121 3.80 -5.39 14.76
CA GLU A 121 5.13 -4.94 14.29
C GLU A 121 5.50 -5.47 12.91
N MET A 122 5.04 -6.69 12.55
CA MET A 122 5.26 -7.25 11.21
C MET A 122 4.73 -6.32 10.11
N GLU A 123 3.57 -5.71 10.33
CA GLU A 123 2.96 -4.76 9.40
C GLU A 123 3.72 -3.43 9.37
N ILE A 124 4.29 -2.99 10.50
CA ILE A 124 5.04 -1.72 10.60
C ILE A 124 6.44 -1.85 9.97
N SER A 125 7.10 -2.99 10.18
CA SER A 125 8.50 -3.20 9.84
C SER A 125 8.83 -2.98 8.37
N GLY A 126 7.88 -3.28 7.47
CA GLY A 126 8.05 -3.08 6.04
C GLY A 126 8.12 -1.61 5.64
N GLY A 127 7.68 -0.69 6.50
CA GLY A 127 7.81 0.75 6.33
C GLY A 127 9.13 1.33 6.87
N ARG A 128 10.02 0.50 7.44
CA ARG A 128 11.26 0.96 8.08
C ARG A 128 12.46 0.92 7.14
N PHE A 129 13.34 1.91 7.29
CA PHE A 129 14.66 1.94 6.65
C PHE A 129 15.67 2.56 7.63
N ASN A 130 16.79 1.88 7.89
CA ASN A 130 17.79 2.28 8.90
C ASN A 130 17.13 2.66 10.25
N ASP A 131 16.29 1.76 10.77
CA ASP A 131 15.57 1.87 12.04
C ASP A 131 14.54 3.01 12.17
N LYS A 132 14.28 3.76 11.09
CA LYS A 132 13.29 4.85 11.05
C LYS A 132 12.09 4.50 10.19
N LEU A 133 10.91 4.96 10.59
CA LEU A 133 9.67 4.74 9.84
C LEU A 133 9.53 5.78 8.71
N TYR A 134 9.37 5.30 7.47
CA TYR A 134 9.20 6.15 6.28
C TYR A 134 7.93 5.86 5.49
N GLY A 135 7.22 4.78 5.82
CA GLY A 135 5.96 4.42 5.18
C GLY A 135 4.99 3.83 6.18
N VAL A 136 3.70 4.06 5.95
CA VAL A 136 2.63 3.38 6.67
C VAL A 136 2.16 2.22 5.80
N ASN A 137 2.18 1.01 6.35
CA ASN A 137 1.69 -0.15 5.63
C ASN A 137 0.15 -0.07 5.52
N LEU A 138 -0.34 -0.15 4.28
CA LEU A 138 -1.77 -0.08 3.96
C LEU A 138 -2.44 -1.46 3.93
N GLY A 139 -1.65 -2.53 4.03
CA GLY A 139 -2.09 -3.91 4.03
C GLY A 139 -1.02 -4.84 3.50
N THR A 140 -0.95 -6.03 4.06
CA THR A 140 -0.06 -7.08 3.59
C THR A 140 -0.79 -7.98 2.57
N ALA A 141 -0.09 -8.29 1.48
CA ALA A 141 -0.47 -9.35 0.57
C ALA A 141 0.50 -10.52 0.76
N CYS A 142 0.01 -11.73 0.60
CA CYS A 142 0.84 -12.93 0.53
C CYS A 142 0.63 -13.59 -0.83
N ASP A 143 1.71 -14.18 -1.35
CA ASP A 143 1.58 -15.00 -2.55
C ASP A 143 0.80 -16.26 -2.21
N THR A 144 -0.15 -16.57 -3.07
CA THR A 144 -1.01 -17.74 -2.94
C THR A 144 -1.16 -18.40 -4.30
N TYR A 145 -1.30 -19.72 -4.28
CA TYR A 145 -1.79 -20.45 -5.44
C TYR A 145 -3.31 -20.33 -5.49
N VAL A 146 -3.82 -19.94 -6.66
CA VAL A 146 -5.25 -19.96 -6.95
C VAL A 146 -5.47 -21.03 -8.02
N TYR A 147 -6.46 -21.90 -7.83
CA TYR A 147 -6.75 -22.98 -8.75
C TYR A 147 -8.24 -23.05 -9.08
N ASP A 148 -8.56 -23.71 -10.19
CA ASP A 148 -9.92 -24.02 -10.62
C ASP A 148 -10.26 -25.49 -10.23
N PRO A 149 -11.16 -25.71 -9.25
CA PRO A 149 -11.53 -27.07 -8.83
C PRO A 149 -12.13 -27.92 -9.96
N GLU A 150 -12.82 -27.32 -10.92
CA GLU A 150 -13.46 -28.05 -12.03
C GLU A 150 -12.40 -28.60 -13.00
N LEU A 151 -11.33 -27.85 -13.26
CA LEU A 151 -10.21 -28.31 -14.09
C LEU A 151 -9.45 -29.46 -13.42
N PHE A 152 -9.20 -29.37 -12.11
CA PHE A 152 -8.57 -30.43 -11.32
C PHE A 152 -9.39 -31.72 -11.38
N LYS A 153 -10.70 -31.61 -11.11
CA LYS A 153 -11.62 -32.74 -11.21
C LYS A 153 -11.67 -33.35 -12.61
N LYS A 154 -11.73 -32.52 -13.66
CA LYS A 154 -11.76 -32.97 -15.05
C LYS A 154 -10.48 -33.71 -15.46
N ALA A 155 -9.34 -33.27 -14.94
CA ALA A 155 -8.04 -33.94 -15.15
C ALA A 155 -7.85 -35.21 -14.30
N GLY A 156 -8.75 -35.49 -13.35
CA GLY A 156 -8.59 -36.59 -12.40
C GLY A 156 -7.43 -36.38 -11.43
N VAL A 157 -7.13 -35.12 -11.09
CA VAL A 157 -6.04 -34.71 -10.22
C VAL A 157 -6.61 -34.19 -8.90
N GLU A 158 -6.06 -34.64 -7.77
CA GLU A 158 -6.44 -34.14 -6.45
C GLU A 158 -6.09 -32.67 -6.28
N GLU A 159 -6.95 -31.94 -5.56
CA GLU A 159 -6.79 -30.50 -5.31
C GLU A 159 -5.51 -30.18 -4.51
N PRO A 160 -4.97 -28.95 -4.64
CA PRO A 160 -3.81 -28.52 -3.88
C PRO A 160 -4.03 -28.56 -2.37
N THR A 161 -3.00 -28.99 -1.64
CA THR A 161 -2.96 -28.94 -0.17
C THR A 161 -1.76 -28.13 0.31
N PRO A 162 -1.77 -27.59 1.54
CA PRO A 162 -0.63 -26.87 2.09
C PRO A 162 0.67 -27.68 2.16
N ASP A 163 0.59 -29.01 2.12
CA ASP A 163 1.71 -29.93 2.26
C ASP A 163 2.38 -30.29 0.92
N TRP A 164 1.89 -29.75 -0.21
CA TRP A 164 2.48 -30.01 -1.52
C TRP A 164 3.95 -29.58 -1.59
N THR A 165 4.78 -30.43 -2.19
CA THR A 165 6.15 -30.08 -2.55
C THR A 165 6.24 -29.53 -3.98
N TRP A 166 7.42 -29.06 -4.38
CA TRP A 166 7.68 -28.68 -5.77
C TRP A 166 7.56 -29.86 -6.72
N GLU A 167 7.93 -31.06 -6.28
CA GLU A 167 7.75 -32.30 -7.04
C GLU A 167 6.27 -32.63 -7.24
N ASP A 168 5.44 -32.49 -6.19
CA ASP A 168 3.99 -32.63 -6.31
C ASP A 168 3.43 -31.63 -7.31
N TYR A 169 3.81 -30.36 -7.20
CA TYR A 169 3.38 -29.33 -8.14
C TYR A 169 3.71 -29.70 -9.60
N ILE A 170 4.95 -30.13 -9.88
CA ILE A 170 5.37 -30.53 -11.23
C ILE A 170 4.58 -31.75 -11.72
N GLU A 171 4.39 -32.76 -10.86
CA GLU A 171 3.63 -33.97 -11.21
C GLU A 171 2.18 -33.63 -11.57
N LYS A 172 1.51 -32.85 -10.71
CA LYS A 172 0.09 -32.51 -10.83
C LYS A 172 -0.13 -31.59 -12.03
N ALA A 173 0.75 -30.61 -12.24
CA ALA A 173 0.76 -29.75 -13.42
C ALA A 173 0.92 -30.56 -14.72
N THR A 174 1.83 -31.54 -14.74
CA THR A 174 2.05 -32.41 -15.90
C THR A 174 0.82 -33.28 -16.20
N LYS A 175 0.17 -33.83 -15.16
CA LYS A 175 -1.07 -34.61 -15.32
C LYS A 175 -2.21 -33.77 -15.88
N ILE A 176 -2.39 -32.55 -15.38
CA ILE A 176 -3.40 -31.60 -15.90
C ILE A 176 -3.14 -31.31 -17.38
N HIS A 177 -1.89 -31.00 -17.74
CA HIS A 177 -1.53 -30.75 -19.14
C HIS A 177 -1.83 -31.94 -20.04
N ASN A 178 -1.41 -33.14 -19.67
CA ASN A 178 -1.63 -34.34 -20.47
C ASN A 178 -3.11 -34.71 -20.61
N ALA A 179 -3.94 -34.40 -19.61
CA ALA A 179 -5.36 -34.72 -19.63
C ALA A 179 -6.20 -33.71 -20.42
N LEU A 180 -5.82 -32.43 -20.41
CA LEU A 180 -6.65 -31.33 -20.90
C LEU A 180 -6.02 -30.51 -22.04
N GLU A 181 -4.75 -30.75 -22.38
CA GLU A 181 -3.97 -30.00 -23.37
C GLU A 181 -3.88 -28.48 -23.11
N ILE A 182 -3.89 -28.08 -21.83
CA ILE A 182 -3.72 -26.69 -21.37
C ILE A 182 -2.48 -26.55 -20.48
N TYR A 183 -1.98 -25.34 -20.29
CA TYR A 183 -1.00 -25.08 -19.22
C TYR A 183 -1.70 -25.13 -17.86
N ALA A 184 -1.09 -25.82 -16.89
CA ALA A 184 -1.60 -25.87 -15.53
C ALA A 184 -1.31 -24.61 -14.71
N ASP A 185 -0.34 -23.80 -15.16
CA ASP A 185 0.06 -22.53 -14.53
C ASP A 185 0.61 -21.58 -15.60
N ASP A 186 0.08 -20.34 -15.66
CA ASP A 186 0.55 -19.25 -16.52
C ASP A 186 1.34 -18.16 -15.75
N SER A 187 1.31 -18.24 -14.42
CA SER A 187 1.88 -17.29 -13.47
C SER A 187 3.31 -17.67 -13.08
N PHE A 188 3.63 -18.96 -12.93
CA PHE A 188 4.97 -19.41 -12.58
C PHE A 188 6.03 -18.96 -13.59
N PRO A 189 5.84 -19.05 -14.91
CA PRO A 189 6.81 -18.54 -15.88
C PRO A 189 7.00 -17.01 -15.83
N ARG A 190 6.03 -16.25 -15.30
CA ARG A 190 6.06 -14.78 -15.24
C ARG A 190 6.58 -14.23 -13.92
N ILE A 191 6.19 -14.84 -12.80
CA ILE A 191 6.43 -14.37 -11.43
C ILE A 191 7.31 -15.37 -10.68
N GLY A 192 6.98 -16.66 -10.78
CA GLY A 192 7.69 -17.76 -10.11
C GLY A 192 9.12 -18.04 -10.63
N ALA A 193 9.37 -17.81 -11.91
CA ALA A 193 10.68 -18.01 -12.56
C ALA A 193 11.57 -16.77 -12.52
N GLY A 194 11.04 -15.64 -12.00
CA GLY A 194 11.79 -14.41 -11.77
C GLY A 194 12.58 -14.43 -10.45
N PRO A 195 13.33 -13.35 -10.15
CA PRO A 195 14.08 -13.23 -8.90
C PRO A 195 13.21 -13.40 -7.64
N GLU A 196 11.96 -12.95 -7.68
CA GLU A 196 10.99 -13.04 -6.57
C GLU A 196 10.61 -14.50 -6.29
N GLY A 197 10.16 -15.25 -7.30
CA GLY A 197 9.85 -16.66 -7.14
C GLY A 197 11.07 -17.52 -6.76
N PHE A 198 12.26 -17.22 -7.29
CA PHE A 198 13.48 -17.89 -6.85
C PHE A 198 13.81 -17.58 -5.38
N ALA A 199 13.56 -16.36 -4.90
CA ALA A 199 13.74 -16.04 -3.49
C ALA A 199 12.80 -16.87 -2.59
N PHE A 200 11.54 -17.10 -2.99
CA PHE A 200 10.62 -17.99 -2.26
C PHE A 200 11.15 -19.43 -2.18
N TYR A 201 11.60 -19.96 -3.33
CA TYR A 201 12.22 -21.29 -3.37
C TYR A 201 13.41 -21.40 -2.42
N LEU A 202 14.30 -20.40 -2.40
CA LEU A 202 15.46 -20.37 -1.50
C LEU A 202 15.04 -20.39 -0.03
N VAL A 203 14.05 -19.58 0.36
CA VAL A 203 13.57 -19.50 1.74
C VAL A 203 12.98 -20.83 2.21
N GLN A 204 12.21 -21.53 1.37
CA GLN A 204 11.69 -22.87 1.66
C GLN A 204 12.81 -23.91 1.89
N HIS A 205 14.01 -23.66 1.36
CA HIS A 205 15.20 -24.49 1.55
C HIS A 205 16.20 -23.93 2.58
N GLY A 206 15.75 -22.99 3.43
CA GLY A 206 16.57 -22.41 4.49
C GLY A 206 17.70 -21.50 3.99
N LYS A 207 17.57 -20.96 2.78
CA LYS A 207 18.51 -20.03 2.15
C LYS A 207 17.86 -18.67 1.96
N THR A 208 18.67 -17.65 1.70
CA THR A 208 18.19 -16.31 1.31
C THR A 208 18.71 -15.96 -0.07
N PHE A 209 18.09 -14.96 -0.70
CA PHE A 209 18.57 -14.47 -2.00
C PHE A 209 19.79 -13.55 -1.81
N TYR A 210 19.74 -12.69 -0.80
CA TYR A 210 20.83 -11.79 -0.42
C TYR A 210 21.27 -12.06 1.02
N ASP A 211 22.55 -11.86 1.29
CA ASP A 211 23.08 -11.93 2.65
C ASP A 211 22.51 -10.80 3.54
N LYS A 212 22.70 -10.91 4.85
CA LYS A 212 22.23 -9.90 5.82
C LYS A 212 22.76 -8.48 5.56
N SER A 213 23.85 -8.34 4.80
CA SER A 213 24.43 -7.04 4.46
C SER A 213 23.79 -6.40 3.22
N GLY A 214 23.06 -7.18 2.42
CA GLY A 214 22.49 -6.76 1.14
C GLY A 214 23.55 -6.51 0.05
N LYS A 215 24.81 -6.89 0.27
CA LYS A 215 25.93 -6.60 -0.65
C LYS A 215 26.35 -7.78 -1.52
N LYS A 216 25.90 -8.99 -1.19
CA LYS A 216 26.22 -10.24 -1.89
C LYS A 216 25.02 -11.17 -1.86
N LEU A 217 25.01 -12.16 -2.76
CA LEU A 217 24.10 -13.29 -2.65
C LEU A 217 24.44 -14.10 -1.38
N GLY A 218 23.44 -14.71 -0.74
CA GLY A 218 23.65 -15.54 0.44
C GLY A 218 22.37 -16.15 0.96
#